data_AF-A0A344UW07-F1
#
_entry.id   AF-A0A344UW07-F1
#
_cell.length_a   1.000
_cell.length_b   1.000
_cell.length_c   1.000
_cell.angle_alpha   90.00
_cell.angle_beta   90.00
_cell.angle_gamma   90.00
#
_symmetry.space_group_name_H-M   'P 1'
#
loop_
_entity.id
_entity.type
_entity.pdbx_description
1 polymer ?
#
loop_
_entity_poly.entity_id
_entity_poly.type
_entity_poly.pdbx_seq_one_letter_code
_entity_poly.pdbx_strand_id
1 'polypeptide(L)'
;MGWPARAVARIWALINVGECGEASAVAQRLRSDLDDGLGPDLSRIARQAVSLVCAEAFLRDGRPGDALPHARTAARRAWQAGARRETIHALGLLAAALVIDGRTAEADARCRAARHLLSGADLRTDSGRALTHLDVWSLVLAEAFVVFRGRDRAGLDMLATELASRGSGTGLRWMIPLVGVLRSTLDKDFGTAAALAQKVRGSVILPGCPPLISQYMADRQGSALIQLGSPGEALELLDGMTSSSGHAVCFPKVRAGAHLQLGRPRSALACTQECVDDAEGHSRLALAAVLVRRAAAFEAVGRPHEADRAFVECLRILEGLGGFVPEIGVPIPALTVIARRVTRLEPDLVRRVLDAIVPSDAMLGVLGERLPDDRLSDREREVARLLVLGLSRRRIADELAVSANTVKTQVRSLYRKLGVGSRREAVARLDAEGFGEPSGPPPR
;
A
#
# COMPACT_ATOMS: atom_id res chain seq x y z
N MET A 1 -31.47 30.83 -4.34
CA MET A 1 -30.56 29.72 -4.70
C MET A 1 -31.38 28.47 -5.00
N GLY A 2 -31.19 27.86 -6.17
CA GLY A 2 -31.77 26.55 -6.49
C GLY A 2 -31.25 25.44 -5.58
N TRP A 3 -31.97 24.33 -5.51
CA TRP A 3 -31.68 23.18 -4.63
C TRP A 3 -30.20 22.68 -4.71
N PRO A 4 -29.57 22.54 -5.90
CA PRO A 4 -28.16 22.09 -6.00
C PRO A 4 -27.15 23.09 -5.41
N ALA A 5 -27.41 24.39 -5.55
CA ALA A 5 -26.53 25.43 -4.99
C ALA A 5 -26.58 25.43 -3.46
N ARG A 6 -27.75 25.16 -2.87
CA ARG A 6 -27.90 24.99 -1.41
C ARG A 6 -27.16 23.74 -0.92
N ALA A 7 -27.24 22.63 -1.66
CA ALA A 7 -26.51 21.42 -1.32
C ALA A 7 -24.99 21.63 -1.37
N VAL A 8 -24.46 22.26 -2.44
CA VAL A 8 -23.03 22.61 -2.56
C VAL A 8 -22.58 23.51 -1.41
N ALA A 9 -23.34 24.57 -1.10
CA ALA A 9 -23.03 25.47 0.01
C ALA A 9 -23.03 24.75 1.37
N ARG A 10 -23.99 23.85 1.60
CA ARG A 10 -24.06 23.02 2.82
C ARG A 10 -22.85 22.10 2.93
N ILE A 11 -22.45 21.41 1.86
CA ILE A 11 -21.28 20.54 1.87
C ILE A 11 -20.02 21.33 2.23
N TRP A 12 -19.83 22.51 1.62
CA TRP A 12 -18.70 23.39 1.98
C TRP A 12 -18.72 23.84 3.43
N ALA A 13 -19.89 24.24 3.95
CA ALA A 13 -20.03 24.63 5.35
C ALA A 13 -19.64 23.48 6.29
N LEU A 14 -20.12 22.26 6.01
CA LEU A 14 -19.80 21.05 6.78
C LEU A 14 -18.30 20.71 6.73
N ILE A 15 -17.68 20.77 5.54
CA ILE A 15 -16.23 20.58 5.39
C ILE A 15 -15.45 21.59 6.24
N ASN A 16 -15.86 22.86 6.24
CA ASN A 16 -15.17 23.92 6.98
C ASN A 16 -15.26 23.76 8.50
N VAL A 17 -16.35 23.20 9.01
CA VAL A 17 -16.48 22.89 10.45
C VAL A 17 -15.96 21.49 10.82
N GLY A 18 -15.43 20.73 9.86
CA GLY A 18 -14.83 19.41 10.08
C GLY A 18 -15.81 18.23 10.02
N GLU A 19 -17.09 18.47 9.78
CA GLU A 19 -18.17 17.47 9.70
C GLU A 19 -18.16 16.72 8.35
N CYS A 20 -17.04 16.09 8.02
CA CYS A 20 -16.84 15.47 6.69
C CYS A 20 -17.75 14.26 6.45
N GLY A 21 -18.15 13.53 7.50
CA GLY A 21 -19.10 12.42 7.38
C GLY A 21 -20.50 12.89 7.01
N GLU A 22 -20.97 14.01 7.59
CA GLU A 22 -22.24 14.62 7.17
C GLU A 22 -22.10 15.21 5.76
N ALA A 23 -20.96 15.83 5.44
CA ALA A 23 -20.67 16.37 4.11
C ALA A 23 -20.73 15.27 3.03
N SER A 24 -20.14 14.09 3.29
CA SER A 24 -20.15 12.96 2.37
C SER A 24 -21.56 12.35 2.25
N ALA A 25 -22.35 12.32 3.32
CA ALA A 25 -23.74 11.89 3.28
C ALA A 25 -24.63 12.84 2.44
N VAL A 26 -24.41 14.16 2.54
CA VAL A 26 -25.09 15.14 1.68
C VAL A 26 -24.64 14.99 0.23
N ALA A 27 -23.35 14.78 -0.03
CA ALA A 27 -22.82 14.53 -1.36
C ALA A 27 -23.41 13.26 -1.99
N GLN A 28 -23.55 12.18 -1.20
CA GLN A 28 -24.16 10.91 -1.62
C GLN A 28 -25.62 11.09 -2.05
N ARG A 29 -26.43 11.84 -1.28
CA ARG A 29 -27.82 12.16 -1.65
C ARG A 29 -27.88 12.99 -2.92
N LEU A 30 -27.07 14.05 -2.99
CA LEU A 30 -26.97 14.91 -4.18
C LEU A 30 -26.61 14.11 -5.44
N ARG A 31 -25.75 13.08 -5.31
CA ARG A 31 -25.41 12.16 -6.41
C ARG A 31 -26.62 11.33 -6.83
N SER A 32 -27.30 10.67 -5.89
CA SER A 32 -28.49 9.85 -6.17
C SER A 32 -29.53 10.66 -6.93
N ASP A 33 -29.84 11.85 -6.43
CA ASP A 33 -30.84 12.73 -7.03
C ASP A 33 -30.48 13.11 -8.48
N LEU A 34 -29.20 13.36 -8.77
CA LEU A 34 -28.73 13.67 -10.14
C LEU A 34 -28.75 12.45 -11.07
N ASP A 35 -28.44 11.26 -10.55
CA ASP A 35 -28.50 10.00 -11.30
C ASP A 35 -29.96 9.63 -11.63
N ASP A 36 -30.89 9.94 -10.72
CA ASP A 36 -32.35 9.82 -10.91
C ASP A 36 -32.93 10.89 -11.87
N GLY A 37 -32.07 11.70 -12.48
CA GLY A 37 -32.46 12.69 -13.49
C GLY A 37 -32.99 14.01 -12.92
N LEU A 38 -32.90 14.25 -11.62
CA LEU A 38 -33.24 15.55 -11.04
C LEU A 38 -32.20 16.61 -11.46
N GLY A 39 -32.67 17.80 -11.83
CA GLY A 39 -31.80 18.90 -12.28
C GLY A 39 -31.26 18.79 -13.71
N PRO A 40 -32.08 18.46 -14.74
CA PRO A 40 -31.63 18.41 -16.13
C PRO A 40 -31.12 19.78 -16.63
N ASP A 41 -31.68 20.87 -16.09
CA ASP A 41 -31.36 22.25 -16.49
C ASP A 41 -30.12 22.84 -15.77
N LEU A 42 -29.36 22.02 -15.03
CA LEU A 42 -28.16 22.49 -14.37
C LEU A 42 -27.13 23.00 -15.37
N SER A 43 -26.73 24.26 -15.18
CA SER A 43 -25.67 24.88 -15.97
C SER A 43 -24.36 24.09 -15.88
N ARG A 44 -23.52 24.20 -16.91
CA ARG A 44 -22.20 23.56 -16.95
C ARG A 44 -21.35 23.88 -15.71
N ILE A 45 -21.41 25.13 -15.24
CA ILE A 45 -20.71 25.62 -14.05
C ILE A 45 -21.25 24.93 -12.78
N ALA A 46 -22.57 24.83 -12.64
CA ALA A 46 -23.18 24.15 -11.49
C ALA A 46 -22.78 22.66 -11.44
N ARG A 47 -22.81 21.96 -12.57
CA ARG A 47 -22.39 20.54 -12.67
C ARG A 47 -20.92 20.35 -12.32
N GLN A 48 -20.05 21.31 -12.68
CA GLN A 48 -18.64 21.30 -12.30
C GLN A 48 -18.47 21.48 -10.79
N ALA A 49 -19.13 22.49 -10.20
CA ALA A 49 -19.07 22.76 -8.77
C ALA A 49 -19.55 21.55 -7.93
N VAL A 50 -20.62 20.88 -8.37
CA VAL A 50 -21.10 19.64 -7.74
C VAL A 50 -20.04 18.54 -7.80
N SER A 51 -19.44 18.30 -8.96
CA SER A 51 -18.42 17.24 -9.10
C SER A 51 -17.20 17.51 -8.22
N LEU A 52 -16.79 18.77 -8.12
CA LEU A 52 -15.65 19.16 -7.28
C LEU A 52 -15.95 18.96 -5.80
N VAL A 53 -17.09 19.45 -5.31
CA VAL A 53 -17.42 19.39 -3.88
C VAL A 53 -17.69 17.96 -3.42
N CYS A 54 -18.28 17.11 -4.27
CA CYS A 54 -18.47 15.69 -3.95
C CYS A 54 -17.12 14.97 -3.85
N ALA A 55 -16.20 15.23 -4.79
CA ALA A 55 -14.86 14.66 -4.75
C ALA A 55 -14.12 15.04 -3.46
N GLU A 56 -14.21 16.29 -3.05
CA GLU A 56 -13.57 16.77 -1.82
C GLU A 56 -14.20 16.19 -0.56
N ALA A 57 -15.54 16.13 -0.49
CA ALA A 57 -16.25 15.55 0.65
C ALA A 57 -15.89 14.08 0.86
N PHE A 58 -15.98 13.25 -0.18
CA PHE A 58 -15.64 11.84 -0.10
C PHE A 58 -14.16 11.61 0.23
N LEU A 59 -13.26 12.39 -0.36
CA LEU A 59 -11.83 12.24 -0.09
C LEU A 59 -11.48 12.58 1.36
N ARG A 60 -12.04 13.68 1.91
CA ARG A 60 -11.79 14.09 3.30
C ARG A 60 -12.36 13.10 4.31
N ASP A 61 -13.49 12.47 3.98
CA ASP A 61 -14.12 11.40 4.75
C ASP A 61 -13.40 10.04 4.62
N GLY A 62 -12.38 9.95 3.75
CA GLY A 62 -11.58 8.74 3.59
C GLY A 62 -12.18 7.68 2.67
N ARG A 63 -13.03 8.10 1.74
CA ARG A 63 -13.68 7.27 0.72
C ARG A 63 -13.13 7.56 -0.69
N PRO A 64 -11.88 7.16 -1.01
CA PRO A 64 -11.23 7.48 -2.27
C PRO A 64 -11.96 6.87 -3.48
N GLY A 65 -12.56 5.68 -3.33
CA GLY A 65 -13.33 5.02 -4.39
C GLY A 65 -14.51 5.87 -4.85
N ASP A 66 -15.27 6.45 -3.91
CA ASP A 66 -16.35 7.39 -4.22
C ASP A 66 -15.83 8.73 -4.75
N ALA A 67 -14.69 9.21 -4.27
CA ALA A 67 -14.10 10.47 -4.73
C ALA A 67 -13.62 10.41 -6.19
N LEU A 68 -13.11 9.25 -6.64
CA LEU A 68 -12.43 9.07 -7.93
C LEU A 68 -13.28 9.48 -9.15
N PRO A 69 -14.52 8.98 -9.35
CA PRO A 69 -15.35 9.36 -10.49
C PRO A 69 -15.66 10.86 -10.55
N HIS A 70 -15.90 11.46 -9.38
CA HIS A 70 -16.20 12.88 -9.24
C HIS A 70 -14.98 13.74 -9.53
N ALA A 71 -13.81 13.41 -8.97
CA ALA A 71 -12.56 14.13 -9.20
C ALA A 71 -12.16 14.08 -10.68
N ARG A 72 -12.32 12.92 -11.32
CA ARG A 72 -12.04 12.73 -12.75
C ARG A 72 -12.96 13.59 -13.62
N THR A 73 -14.25 13.64 -13.28
CA THR A 73 -15.23 14.46 -13.99
C THR A 73 -14.99 15.95 -13.78
N ALA A 74 -14.68 16.38 -12.56
CA ALA A 74 -14.32 17.75 -12.24
C ALA A 74 -13.09 18.21 -13.02
N ALA A 75 -12.02 17.39 -13.06
CA ALA A 75 -10.78 17.72 -13.76
C ALA A 75 -11.00 17.88 -15.27
N ARG A 76 -11.73 16.95 -15.90
CA ARG A 76 -12.05 17.04 -17.34
C ARG A 76 -12.86 18.29 -17.67
N ARG A 77 -13.91 18.58 -16.90
CA ARG A 77 -14.79 19.74 -17.14
C ARG A 77 -14.04 21.06 -16.93
N ALA A 78 -13.25 21.17 -15.85
CA ALA A 78 -12.46 22.35 -15.57
C ALA A 78 -11.43 22.62 -16.69
N TRP A 79 -10.76 21.57 -17.17
CA TRP A 79 -9.84 21.65 -18.30
C TRP A 79 -10.52 22.18 -19.56
N GLN A 80 -11.66 21.58 -19.94
CA GLN A 80 -12.45 22.00 -21.12
C GLN A 80 -12.99 23.42 -21.01
N ALA A 81 -13.22 23.90 -19.79
CA ALA A 81 -13.68 25.27 -19.54
C ALA A 81 -12.53 26.31 -19.55
N GLY A 82 -11.26 25.89 -19.65
CA GLY A 82 -10.11 26.78 -19.49
C GLY A 82 -9.93 27.30 -18.06
N ALA A 83 -10.63 26.71 -17.09
CA ALA A 83 -10.66 27.13 -15.69
C ALA A 83 -9.41 26.60 -14.97
N ARG A 84 -8.29 27.32 -15.11
CA ARG A 84 -6.96 26.83 -14.73
C ARG A 84 -6.83 26.50 -13.24
N ARG A 85 -7.35 27.35 -12.34
CA ARG A 85 -7.29 27.14 -10.88
C ARG A 85 -8.08 25.90 -10.47
N GLU A 86 -9.29 25.78 -10.99
CA GLU A 86 -10.21 24.67 -10.76
C GLU A 86 -9.64 23.37 -11.32
N THR A 87 -8.94 23.44 -12.45
CA THR A 87 -8.23 22.30 -13.03
C THR A 87 -7.13 21.82 -12.09
N ILE A 88 -6.30 22.72 -11.56
CA ILE A 88 -5.24 22.37 -10.59
C ILE A 88 -5.85 21.73 -9.34
N HIS A 89 -6.92 22.32 -8.79
CA HIS A 89 -7.58 21.77 -7.61
C HIS A 89 -8.16 20.36 -7.88
N ALA A 90 -8.89 20.20 -8.98
CA ALA A 90 -9.48 18.91 -9.35
C ALA A 90 -8.43 17.84 -9.66
N LEU A 91 -7.30 18.22 -10.28
CA LEU A 91 -6.15 17.32 -10.48
C LEU A 91 -5.53 16.90 -9.15
N GLY A 92 -5.40 17.80 -8.18
CA GLY A 92 -4.92 17.48 -6.84
C GLY A 92 -5.82 16.47 -6.12
N LEU A 93 -7.15 16.68 -6.15
CA LEU A 93 -8.12 15.74 -5.56
C LEU A 93 -8.06 14.38 -6.27
N LEU A 94 -7.97 14.37 -7.60
CA LEU A 94 -7.84 13.15 -8.39
C LEU A 94 -6.54 12.41 -8.06
N ALA A 95 -5.41 13.12 -7.97
CA ALA A 95 -4.12 12.54 -7.63
C ALA A 95 -4.14 11.92 -6.23
N ALA A 96 -4.70 12.63 -5.23
CA ALA A 96 -4.83 12.14 -3.87
C ALA A 96 -5.69 10.87 -3.82
N ALA A 97 -6.86 10.88 -4.45
CA ALA A 97 -7.74 9.71 -4.50
C ALA A 97 -7.07 8.52 -5.19
N LEU A 98 -6.38 8.74 -6.32
CA LEU A 98 -5.64 7.71 -7.05
C LEU A 98 -4.52 7.11 -6.19
N VAL A 99 -3.69 7.94 -5.56
CA VAL A 99 -2.60 7.40 -4.75
C VAL A 99 -3.20 6.69 -3.55
N ILE A 100 -4.15 7.23 -2.80
CA ILE A 100 -4.72 6.54 -1.65
C ILE A 100 -5.31 5.17 -2.02
N ASP A 101 -5.96 5.04 -3.19
CA ASP A 101 -6.51 3.80 -3.73
C ASP A 101 -5.45 2.78 -4.21
N GLY A 102 -4.20 3.20 -4.37
CA GLY A 102 -3.08 2.32 -4.78
C GLY A 102 -2.47 2.65 -6.14
N ARG A 103 -3.10 3.52 -6.95
CA ARG A 103 -2.74 3.81 -8.34
C ARG A 103 -1.66 4.90 -8.45
N THR A 104 -0.48 4.59 -7.93
CA THR A 104 0.62 5.55 -7.71
C THR A 104 1.12 6.21 -9.00
N ALA A 105 1.34 5.44 -10.07
CA ALA A 105 1.85 5.98 -11.34
C ALA A 105 0.86 6.96 -12.00
N GLU A 106 -0.45 6.66 -11.94
CA GLU A 106 -1.47 7.57 -12.43
C GLU A 106 -1.54 8.85 -11.59
N ALA A 107 -1.43 8.72 -10.26
CA ALA A 107 -1.42 9.87 -9.36
C ALA A 107 -0.24 10.80 -9.64
N ASP A 108 0.96 10.24 -9.78
CA ASP A 108 2.19 10.96 -10.11
C ASP A 108 2.08 11.74 -11.43
N ALA A 109 1.48 11.13 -12.47
CA ALA A 109 1.18 11.83 -13.71
C ALA A 109 0.23 13.03 -13.50
N ARG A 110 -0.75 12.93 -12.61
CA ARG A 110 -1.64 14.06 -12.27
C ARG A 110 -0.93 15.14 -11.44
N CYS A 111 -0.07 14.77 -10.51
CA CYS A 111 0.77 15.71 -9.77
C CYS A 111 1.64 16.53 -10.72
N ARG A 112 2.35 15.88 -11.66
CA ARG A 112 3.15 16.56 -12.69
C ARG A 112 2.31 17.51 -13.55
N ALA A 113 1.14 17.08 -14.00
CA ALA A 113 0.25 17.93 -14.78
C ALA A 113 -0.20 19.18 -14.00
N ALA A 114 -0.52 19.03 -12.71
CA ALA A 114 -0.87 20.16 -11.85
C ALA A 114 0.32 21.11 -11.62
N ARG A 115 1.53 20.58 -11.37
CA ARG A 115 2.76 21.38 -11.24
C ARG A 115 3.09 22.15 -12.51
N HIS A 116 2.94 21.54 -13.68
CA HIS A 116 3.15 22.22 -14.97
C HIS A 116 2.16 23.38 -15.18
N LEU A 117 0.90 23.22 -14.75
CA LEU A 117 -0.08 24.31 -14.81
C LEU A 117 0.25 25.47 -13.86
N LEU A 118 0.94 25.20 -12.75
CA LEU A 118 1.41 26.20 -11.79
C LEU A 118 2.65 26.95 -12.29
N SER A 119 3.61 26.28 -12.95
CA SER A 119 4.93 26.83 -13.29
C SER A 119 4.96 27.93 -14.37
N GLY A 120 3.80 28.35 -14.89
CA GLY A 120 3.70 29.35 -15.96
C GLY A 120 2.43 30.17 -15.89
N ALA A 121 1.94 30.45 -14.68
CA ALA A 121 0.68 31.17 -14.49
C ALA A 121 0.84 32.28 -13.43
N ASP A 122 0.30 33.47 -13.71
CA ASP A 122 0.11 34.54 -12.71
C ASP A 122 -1.15 34.26 -11.88
N LEU A 123 -1.17 33.10 -11.22
CA LEU A 123 -2.23 32.73 -10.29
C LEU A 123 -1.86 33.22 -8.90
N ARG A 124 -2.81 33.87 -8.23
CA ARG A 124 -2.61 34.42 -6.88
C ARG A 124 -3.58 33.82 -5.86
N THR A 125 -3.16 33.69 -4.61
CA THR A 125 -4.07 33.40 -3.50
C THR A 125 -5.03 34.57 -3.29
N ASP A 126 -6.07 34.38 -2.46
CA ASP A 126 -6.99 35.46 -2.09
C ASP A 126 -6.27 36.61 -1.38
N SER A 127 -5.13 36.31 -0.74
CA SER A 127 -4.23 37.28 -0.13
C SER A 127 -3.25 37.96 -1.12
N GLY A 128 -3.37 37.71 -2.44
CA GLY A 128 -2.54 38.34 -3.48
C GLY A 128 -1.12 37.77 -3.66
N ARG A 129 -0.73 36.74 -2.89
CA ARG A 129 0.57 36.03 -3.05
C ARG A 129 0.52 35.08 -4.25
N ALA A 130 1.65 34.85 -4.91
CA ALA A 130 1.74 33.80 -5.93
C ALA A 130 1.27 32.43 -5.39
N LEU A 131 0.37 31.79 -6.13
CA LEU A 131 -0.16 30.46 -5.84
C LEU A 131 0.93 29.42 -6.12
N THR A 132 1.18 28.51 -5.17
CA THR A 132 2.08 27.37 -5.39
C THR A 132 1.38 26.06 -5.04
N HIS A 133 2.02 24.90 -5.27
CA HIS A 133 1.41 23.61 -4.93
C HIS A 133 1.07 23.50 -3.44
N LEU A 134 1.82 24.19 -2.57
CA LEU A 134 1.59 24.26 -1.12
C LEU A 134 0.30 25.00 -0.74
N ASP A 135 -0.42 25.59 -1.69
CA ASP A 135 -1.76 26.16 -1.49
C ASP A 135 -2.89 25.17 -1.82
N VAL A 136 -2.55 23.98 -2.35
CA VAL A 136 -3.52 22.97 -2.78
C VAL A 136 -3.29 21.70 -1.95
N TRP A 137 -4.02 21.58 -0.85
CA TRP A 137 -3.79 20.54 0.16
C TRP A 137 -3.77 19.12 -0.45
N SER A 138 -4.69 18.84 -1.36
CA SER A 138 -4.82 17.51 -1.97
C SER A 138 -3.63 17.19 -2.88
N LEU A 139 -3.05 18.20 -3.53
CA LEU A 139 -1.86 18.02 -4.36
C LEU A 139 -0.64 17.70 -3.49
N VAL A 140 -0.41 18.45 -2.42
CA VAL A 140 0.69 18.17 -1.49
C VAL A 140 0.56 16.79 -0.86
N LEU A 141 -0.67 16.41 -0.48
CA LEU A 141 -0.96 15.08 0.06
C LEU A 141 -0.61 13.99 -0.95
N ALA A 142 -1.03 14.17 -2.21
CA ALA A 142 -0.78 13.23 -3.28
C ALA A 142 0.73 13.07 -3.54
N GLU A 143 1.47 14.18 -3.61
CA GLU A 143 2.92 14.20 -3.79
C GLU A 143 3.65 13.49 -2.64
N ALA A 144 3.28 13.78 -1.40
CA ALA A 144 3.86 13.12 -0.23
C ALA A 144 3.70 11.59 -0.30
N PHE A 145 2.51 11.11 -0.65
CA PHE A 145 2.28 9.68 -0.81
C PHE A 145 2.97 9.10 -2.03
N VAL A 146 2.99 9.77 -3.18
CA VAL A 146 3.71 9.30 -4.39
C VAL A 146 5.19 9.09 -4.07
N VAL A 147 5.83 10.09 -3.46
CA VAL A 147 7.24 10.05 -3.05
C VAL A 147 7.47 8.93 -2.03
N PHE A 148 6.63 8.84 -0.99
CA PHE A 148 6.70 7.77 0.01
C PHE A 148 6.61 6.38 -0.62
N ARG A 149 5.72 6.21 -1.60
CA ARG A 149 5.54 4.93 -2.29
C ARG A 149 6.65 4.58 -3.25
N GLY A 150 7.26 5.58 -3.86
CA GLY A 150 8.52 5.44 -4.60
C GLY A 150 9.72 5.16 -3.70
N ARG A 151 9.55 5.11 -2.36
CA ARG A 151 10.63 5.00 -1.37
C ARG A 151 11.66 6.13 -1.48
N ASP A 152 11.26 7.27 -2.01
CA ASP A 152 12.13 8.43 -2.21
C ASP A 152 12.27 9.22 -0.91
N ARG A 153 13.24 8.81 -0.09
CA ARG A 153 13.51 9.45 1.21
C ARG A 153 13.97 10.91 1.05
N ALA A 154 14.72 11.23 -0.01
CA ALA A 154 15.22 12.58 -0.28
C ALA A 154 14.09 13.53 -0.71
N GLY A 155 13.16 13.05 -1.54
CA GLY A 155 11.96 13.80 -1.90
C GLY A 155 11.09 14.16 -0.69
N LEU A 156 11.00 13.28 0.32
CA LEU A 156 10.29 13.59 1.57
C LEU A 156 11.03 14.65 2.41
N ASP A 157 12.37 14.69 2.38
CA ASP A 157 13.15 15.76 3.05
C ASP A 157 12.93 17.11 2.38
N MET A 158 12.93 17.15 1.06
CA MET A 158 12.64 18.37 0.29
C MET A 158 11.24 18.89 0.63
N LEU A 159 10.23 18.02 0.57
CA LEU A 159 8.86 18.42 0.88
C LEU A 159 8.69 18.90 2.34
N ALA A 160 9.37 18.26 3.29
CA ALA A 160 9.36 18.71 4.68
C ALA A 160 9.98 20.11 4.84
N THR A 161 11.08 20.38 4.13
CA THR A 161 11.76 21.68 4.13
C THR A 161 10.87 22.77 3.53
N GLU A 162 10.23 22.48 2.40
CA GLU A 162 9.28 23.38 1.76
C GLU A 162 8.09 23.71 2.67
N LEU A 163 7.50 22.70 3.32
CA LEU A 163 6.39 22.88 4.27
C LEU A 163 6.81 23.71 5.49
N ALA A 164 8.02 23.51 6.01
CA ALA A 164 8.54 24.29 7.11
C ALA A 164 8.75 25.77 6.73
N SER A 165 9.15 26.04 5.48
CA SER A 165 9.38 27.41 4.98
C SER A 165 8.12 28.28 4.91
N ARG A 166 6.92 27.66 4.84
CA ARG A 166 5.63 28.35 4.75
C ARG A 166 5.16 29.02 6.05
N GLY A 167 5.82 28.75 7.18
CA GLY A 167 5.46 29.30 8.49
C GLY A 167 4.21 28.66 9.13
N SER A 168 3.91 29.03 10.37
CA SER A 168 2.90 28.42 11.24
C SER A 168 1.43 28.79 10.94
N GLY A 169 1.18 29.68 9.97
CA GLY A 169 -0.14 30.26 9.68
C GLY A 169 -0.99 29.53 8.63
N THR A 170 -0.57 28.38 8.11
CA THR A 170 -1.31 27.66 7.04
C THR A 170 -2.26 26.60 7.60
N GLY A 171 -3.38 26.34 6.93
CA GLY A 171 -4.29 25.20 7.23
C GLY A 171 -3.68 23.81 7.00
N LEU A 172 -2.37 23.72 6.75
CA LEU A 172 -1.61 22.52 6.41
C LEU A 172 -0.66 22.09 7.53
N ARG A 173 -0.80 22.62 8.75
CA ARG A 173 0.08 22.27 9.89
C ARG A 173 0.15 20.77 10.17
N TRP A 174 -0.91 20.03 9.84
CA TRP A 174 -0.98 18.57 9.95
C TRP A 174 -0.13 17.82 8.92
N MET A 175 0.29 18.46 7.82
CA MET A 175 1.14 17.84 6.80
C MET A 175 2.59 17.64 7.27
N ILE A 176 3.12 18.55 8.10
CA ILE A 176 4.48 18.44 8.63
C ILE A 176 4.66 17.12 9.43
N PRO A 177 3.86 16.83 10.46
CA PRO A 177 3.97 15.57 11.17
C PRO A 177 3.57 14.37 10.31
N LEU A 178 2.66 14.51 9.34
CA LEU A 178 2.37 13.45 8.35
C LEU A 178 3.63 13.06 7.57
N VAL A 179 4.31 14.03 6.96
CA VAL A 179 5.55 13.78 6.22
C VAL A 179 6.63 13.20 7.14
N GLY A 180 6.70 13.65 8.39
CA GLY A 180 7.56 13.06 9.42
C GLY A 180 7.26 11.57 9.66
N VAL A 181 6.00 11.18 9.80
CA VAL A 181 5.59 9.77 9.93
C VAL A 181 6.00 8.96 8.69
N LEU A 182 5.81 9.50 7.48
CA LEU A 182 6.21 8.82 6.24
C LEU A 182 7.74 8.59 6.18
N ARG A 183 8.54 9.61 6.56
CA ARG A 183 10.00 9.52 6.64
C ARG A 183 10.46 8.46 7.64
N SER A 184 10.00 8.55 8.88
CA SER A 184 10.34 7.60 9.95
C SER A 184 9.92 6.17 9.59
N THR A 185 8.81 6.00 8.85
CA THR A 185 8.39 4.69 8.36
C THR A 185 9.37 4.11 7.33
N LEU A 186 9.91 4.92 6.40
CA LEU A 186 10.94 4.47 5.46
C LEU A 186 12.25 4.13 6.18
N ASP A 187 12.60 4.93 7.19
CA ASP A 187 13.81 4.77 8.01
C ASP A 187 13.68 3.61 9.02
N LYS A 188 12.49 2.98 9.12
CA LYS A 188 12.13 1.95 10.12
C LYS A 188 12.27 2.44 11.58
N ASP A 189 12.21 3.75 11.79
CA ASP A 189 12.14 4.37 13.11
C ASP A 189 10.68 4.43 13.58
N PHE A 190 10.19 3.27 14.02
CA PHE A 190 8.80 3.14 14.46
C PHE A 190 8.49 3.89 15.76
N GLY A 191 9.50 4.16 16.59
CA GLY A 191 9.34 4.97 17.81
C GLY A 191 8.96 6.41 17.46
N THR A 192 9.74 7.05 16.59
CA THR A 192 9.43 8.41 16.12
C THR A 192 8.13 8.45 15.31
N ALA A 193 7.87 7.44 14.47
CA ALA A 193 6.62 7.35 13.72
C ALA A 193 5.39 7.31 14.65
N ALA A 194 5.43 6.50 15.71
CA ALA A 194 4.35 6.40 16.69
C ALA A 194 4.12 7.72 17.44
N ALA A 195 5.20 8.37 17.92
CA ALA A 195 5.12 9.63 18.65
C ALA A 195 4.56 10.78 17.79
N LEU A 196 4.98 10.88 16.53
CA LEU A 196 4.47 11.89 15.60
C LEU A 196 2.98 11.66 15.27
N ALA A 197 2.59 10.41 15.03
CA ALA A 197 1.20 10.06 14.77
C ALA A 197 0.29 10.35 15.98
N GLN A 198 0.74 10.00 17.20
CA GLN A 198 0.04 10.34 18.44
C GLN A 198 -0.12 11.85 18.59
N LYS A 199 0.90 12.65 18.28
CA LYS A 199 0.84 14.11 18.37
C LYS A 199 -0.27 14.70 17.50
N VAL A 200 -0.46 14.18 16.28
CA VAL A 200 -1.54 14.62 15.38
C VAL A 200 -2.92 14.23 15.93
N ARG A 201 -3.03 13.04 16.52
CA ARG A 201 -4.29 12.55 17.13
C ARG A 201 -4.67 13.27 18.42
N GLY A 202 -3.70 13.53 19.29
CA GLY A 202 -3.91 14.08 20.64
C GLY A 202 -3.97 15.60 20.69
N SER A 203 -3.54 16.29 19.63
CA SER A 203 -3.81 17.72 19.49
C SER A 203 -5.27 17.88 19.12
N VAL A 204 -6.06 18.55 19.98
CA VAL A 204 -7.42 19.04 19.67
C VAL A 204 -7.40 19.58 18.25
N ILE A 205 -7.97 18.80 17.32
CA ILE A 205 -7.99 18.89 15.86
C ILE A 205 -7.11 20.03 15.33
N LEU A 206 -5.92 19.72 14.79
CA LEU A 206 -5.20 20.68 13.95
C LEU A 206 -6.21 21.27 12.96
N PRO A 207 -6.61 22.56 13.08
CA PRO A 207 -7.79 23.06 12.37
C PRO A 207 -7.68 22.78 10.87
N GLY A 208 -8.69 22.14 10.29
CA GLY A 208 -8.71 21.75 8.88
C GLY A 208 -8.03 20.43 8.53
N CYS A 209 -7.54 19.64 9.51
CA CYS A 209 -7.07 18.27 9.29
C CYS A 209 -8.24 17.35 8.88
N PRO A 210 -8.21 16.73 7.69
CA PRO A 210 -9.29 15.83 7.27
C PRO A 210 -9.39 14.58 8.17
N PRO A 211 -10.60 14.05 8.46
CA PRO A 211 -10.77 12.80 9.19
C PRO A 211 -9.97 11.63 8.64
N LEU A 212 -9.86 11.52 7.31
CA LEU A 212 -8.96 10.57 6.63
C LEU A 212 -7.54 10.58 7.21
N ILE A 213 -6.97 11.77 7.45
CA ILE A 213 -5.60 11.91 7.94
C ILE A 213 -5.52 11.51 9.41
N SER A 214 -6.49 11.92 10.23
CA SER A 214 -6.56 11.49 11.64
C SER A 214 -6.65 9.97 11.77
N GLN A 215 -7.50 9.34 10.97
CA GLN A 215 -7.61 7.87 10.88
C GLN A 215 -6.30 7.24 10.40
N TYR A 216 -5.67 7.80 9.36
CA TYR A 216 -4.38 7.33 8.87
C TYR A 216 -3.30 7.37 9.96
N MET A 217 -3.27 8.42 10.79
CA MET A 217 -2.36 8.49 11.94
C MET A 217 -2.65 7.40 12.97
N ALA A 218 -3.91 7.11 13.26
CA ALA A 218 -4.27 6.01 14.14
C ALA A 218 -3.77 4.66 13.61
N ASP A 219 -3.97 4.39 12.32
CA ASP A 219 -3.45 3.19 11.66
C ASP A 219 -1.91 3.11 11.70
N ARG A 220 -1.22 4.22 11.40
CA ARG A 220 0.25 4.28 11.43
C ARG A 220 0.80 4.09 12.84
N GLN A 221 0.19 4.70 13.85
CA GLN A 221 0.59 4.51 15.25
C GLN A 221 0.39 3.06 15.69
N GLY A 222 -0.78 2.47 15.42
CA GLY A 222 -1.04 1.06 15.74
C GLY A 222 -0.09 0.10 15.03
N SER A 223 0.19 0.35 13.74
CA SER A 223 1.16 -0.44 12.98
C SER A 223 2.59 -0.31 13.54
N ALA A 224 2.99 0.89 13.94
CA ALA A 224 4.29 1.12 14.56
C ALA A 224 4.42 0.41 15.92
N LEU A 225 3.38 0.44 16.76
CA LEU A 225 3.33 -0.28 18.03
C LEU A 225 3.51 -1.80 17.85
N ILE A 226 2.91 -2.39 16.82
CA ILE A 226 3.12 -3.81 16.47
C ILE A 226 4.60 -4.10 16.14
N GLN A 227 5.30 -3.20 15.43
CA GLN A 227 6.73 -3.38 15.15
C GLN A 227 7.61 -3.25 16.38
N LEU A 228 7.21 -2.39 17.30
CA LEU A 228 7.88 -2.21 18.58
C LEU A 228 7.59 -3.36 19.56
N GLY A 229 6.87 -4.40 19.13
CA GLY A 229 6.54 -5.56 19.97
C GLY A 229 5.45 -5.27 21.00
N SER A 230 4.64 -4.23 20.79
CA SER A 230 3.57 -3.79 21.70
C SER A 230 2.17 -3.96 21.08
N PRO A 231 1.76 -5.18 20.66
CA PRO A 231 0.47 -5.41 20.01
C PRO A 231 -0.74 -5.18 20.93
N GLY A 232 -0.56 -5.29 22.26
CA GLY A 232 -1.62 -4.99 23.24
C GLY A 232 -2.01 -3.52 23.21
N GLU A 233 -1.04 -2.62 23.30
CA GLU A 233 -1.25 -1.17 23.17
C GLU A 233 -1.86 -0.80 21.81
N ALA A 234 -1.48 -1.51 20.74
CA ALA A 234 -2.09 -1.31 19.43
C ALA A 234 -3.59 -1.67 19.42
N LEU A 235 -4.01 -2.70 20.16
CA LEU A 235 -5.43 -3.05 20.28
C LEU A 235 -6.20 -2.04 21.14
N GLU A 236 -5.63 -1.62 22.27
CA GLU A 236 -6.21 -0.58 23.14
C GLU A 236 -6.39 0.74 22.40
N LEU A 237 -5.38 1.14 21.62
CA LEU A 237 -5.41 2.35 20.79
C LEU A 237 -6.57 2.37 19.80
N LEU A 238 -6.92 1.20 19.28
CA LEU A 238 -7.94 1.00 18.25
C LEU A 238 -9.29 0.64 18.84
N ASP A 239 -9.43 0.51 20.16
CA ASP A 239 -10.70 0.16 20.76
C ASP A 239 -11.78 1.20 20.42
N GLY A 240 -12.99 0.72 20.12
CA GLY A 240 -14.10 1.56 19.65
C GLY A 240 -13.96 2.19 18.25
N MET A 241 -12.80 2.09 17.58
CA MET A 241 -12.63 2.66 16.24
C MET A 241 -13.25 1.79 15.14
N THR A 242 -14.04 2.37 14.25
CA THR A 242 -14.67 1.64 13.13
C THR A 242 -14.19 2.17 11.79
N SER A 243 -14.24 1.30 10.77
CA SER A 243 -13.96 1.64 9.39
C SER A 243 -15.28 1.60 8.61
N SER A 244 -15.66 2.70 7.98
CA SER A 244 -16.87 2.79 7.14
C SER A 244 -16.72 2.03 5.82
N SER A 245 -17.81 1.79 5.09
CA SER A 245 -17.70 1.23 3.73
C SER A 245 -16.93 2.19 2.81
N GLY A 246 -16.14 1.67 1.87
CA GLY A 246 -15.27 2.48 1.00
C GLY A 246 -13.99 3.02 1.66
N HIS A 247 -13.69 2.63 2.91
CA HIS A 247 -12.58 3.20 3.67
C HIS A 247 -11.20 2.96 3.04
N ALA A 248 -10.36 3.99 3.07
CA ALA A 248 -8.93 3.85 2.79
C ALA A 248 -8.14 3.30 3.99
N VAL A 249 -8.60 3.59 5.22
CA VAL A 249 -7.92 3.24 6.46
C VAL A 249 -8.67 2.11 7.16
N CYS A 250 -8.04 0.93 7.20
CA CYS A 250 -8.64 -0.30 7.68
C CYS A 250 -8.12 -0.63 9.08
N PHE A 251 -8.87 -0.31 10.13
CA PHE A 251 -8.53 -0.71 11.50
C PHE A 251 -8.56 -2.23 11.73
N PRO A 252 -9.51 -3.00 11.15
CA PRO A 252 -9.46 -4.46 11.14
C PRO A 252 -8.11 -5.05 10.74
N LYS A 253 -7.48 -4.52 9.70
CA LYS A 253 -6.14 -4.93 9.26
C LYS A 253 -5.10 -4.77 10.37
N VAL A 254 -5.08 -3.63 11.06
CA VAL A 254 -4.10 -3.38 12.13
C VAL A 254 -4.36 -4.32 13.32
N ARG A 255 -5.62 -4.51 13.72
CA ARG A 255 -6.01 -5.49 14.76
C ARG A 255 -5.59 -6.90 14.40
N ALA A 256 -5.77 -7.31 13.15
CA ALA A 256 -5.32 -8.62 12.68
C ALA A 256 -3.80 -8.80 12.80
N GLY A 257 -3.02 -7.76 12.50
CA GLY A 257 -1.57 -7.77 12.73
C GLY A 257 -1.20 -7.98 14.20
N ALA A 258 -1.85 -7.23 15.10
CA ALA A 258 -1.66 -7.38 16.54
C ALA A 258 -2.07 -8.78 17.05
N HIS A 259 -3.22 -9.29 16.60
CA HIS A 259 -3.68 -10.64 16.96
C HIS A 259 -2.73 -11.74 16.46
N LEU A 260 -2.16 -11.61 15.26
CA LEU A 260 -1.18 -12.57 14.75
C LEU A 260 0.09 -12.58 15.60
N GLN A 261 0.60 -11.43 16.00
CA GLN A 261 1.77 -11.34 16.88
C GLN A 261 1.49 -11.90 18.28
N LEU A 262 0.26 -11.78 18.77
CA LEU A 262 -0.21 -12.38 20.03
C LEU A 262 -0.53 -13.88 19.93
N GLY A 263 -0.34 -14.53 18.79
CA GLY A 263 -0.67 -15.94 18.60
C GLY A 263 -2.18 -16.23 18.58
N ARG A 264 -3.01 -15.26 18.17
CA ARG A 264 -4.48 -15.35 18.10
C ARG A 264 -5.01 -15.34 16.66
N PRO A 265 -4.63 -16.31 15.81
CA PRO A 265 -4.97 -16.28 14.38
C PRO A 265 -6.47 -16.34 14.10
N ARG A 266 -7.26 -17.03 14.94
CA ARG A 266 -8.72 -17.03 14.82
C ARG A 266 -9.34 -15.64 15.02
N SER A 267 -8.81 -14.86 15.97
CA SER A 267 -9.25 -13.47 16.18
C SER A 267 -8.88 -12.58 14.98
N ALA A 268 -7.71 -12.81 14.36
CA ALA A 268 -7.31 -12.10 13.14
C ALA A 268 -8.26 -12.40 11.96
N LEU A 269 -8.72 -13.64 11.81
CA LEU A 269 -9.73 -14.02 10.81
C LEU A 269 -11.09 -13.39 11.11
N ALA A 270 -11.53 -13.45 12.38
CA ALA A 270 -12.82 -12.92 12.80
C ALA A 270 -12.92 -11.40 12.59
N CYS A 271 -11.89 -10.65 13.02
CA CYS A 271 -11.94 -9.19 12.91
C CYS A 271 -11.83 -8.67 11.48
N THR A 272 -11.42 -9.50 10.51
CA THR A 272 -11.30 -9.14 9.09
C THR A 272 -12.37 -9.76 8.20
N GLN A 273 -13.39 -10.40 8.78
CA GLN A 273 -14.41 -11.11 8.01
C GLN A 273 -15.26 -10.14 7.18
N GLU A 274 -15.75 -9.06 7.80
CA GLU A 274 -16.52 -8.01 7.09
C GLU A 274 -15.74 -7.39 5.92
N CYS A 275 -14.41 -7.28 6.04
CA CYS A 275 -13.57 -6.74 4.97
C CYS A 275 -13.56 -7.60 3.69
N VAL A 276 -13.69 -8.92 3.83
CA VAL A 276 -13.76 -9.83 2.67
C VAL A 276 -15.19 -10.08 2.21
N ASP A 277 -16.17 -9.91 3.11
CA ASP A 277 -17.59 -9.99 2.76
C ASP A 277 -18.00 -8.78 1.88
N ASP A 278 -17.46 -7.58 2.15
CA ASP A 278 -17.62 -6.37 1.33
C ASP A 278 -16.36 -6.08 0.47
N ALA A 279 -15.80 -7.09 -0.18
CA ALA A 279 -14.57 -6.94 -0.97
C ALA A 279 -14.71 -5.91 -2.11
N GLU A 280 -15.89 -5.83 -2.74
CA GLU A 280 -16.17 -4.89 -3.83
C GLU A 280 -16.23 -3.43 -3.35
N GLY A 281 -16.77 -3.19 -2.16
CA GLY A 281 -16.83 -1.88 -1.52
C GLY A 281 -15.53 -1.47 -0.81
N HIS A 282 -14.52 -2.34 -0.77
CA HIS A 282 -13.28 -2.09 -0.03
C HIS A 282 -12.21 -1.37 -0.86
N SER A 283 -11.40 -0.52 -0.23
CA SER A 283 -10.17 -0.03 -0.86
C SER A 283 -9.29 -1.20 -1.28
N ARG A 284 -8.86 -1.23 -2.55
CA ARG A 284 -8.05 -2.32 -3.11
C ARG A 284 -6.76 -2.51 -2.33
N LEU A 285 -6.05 -1.42 -2.06
CA LEU A 285 -4.81 -1.48 -1.29
C LEU A 285 -5.03 -2.01 0.13
N ALA A 286 -6.07 -1.55 0.81
CA ALA A 286 -6.38 -2.01 2.16
C ALA A 286 -6.86 -3.48 2.16
N LEU A 287 -7.54 -3.94 1.11
CA LEU A 287 -7.99 -5.32 0.96
C LEU A 287 -6.79 -6.27 0.76
N ALA A 288 -5.80 -5.90 -0.06
CA ALA A 288 -4.57 -6.68 -0.20
C ALA A 288 -3.87 -6.88 1.16
N ALA A 289 -3.84 -5.83 1.97
CA ALA A 289 -3.29 -5.87 3.32
C ALA A 289 -4.08 -6.75 4.30
N VAL A 290 -5.41 -6.79 4.16
CA VAL A 290 -6.27 -7.73 4.90
C VAL A 290 -5.96 -9.16 4.46
N LEU A 291 -5.93 -9.43 3.16
CA LEU A 291 -5.74 -10.76 2.58
C LEU A 291 -4.40 -11.38 2.98
N VAL A 292 -3.30 -10.61 3.00
CA VAL A 292 -2.00 -11.15 3.43
C VAL A 292 -1.98 -11.55 4.91
N ARG A 293 -2.71 -10.84 5.78
CA ARG A 293 -2.87 -11.22 7.20
C ARG A 293 -3.78 -12.42 7.36
N ARG A 294 -4.86 -12.49 6.57
CA ARG A 294 -5.74 -13.67 6.53
C ARG A 294 -4.99 -14.91 6.06
N ALA A 295 -4.12 -14.78 5.05
CA ALA A 295 -3.27 -15.87 4.57
C ALA A 295 -2.37 -16.40 5.70
N ALA A 296 -1.68 -15.51 6.41
CA ALA A 296 -0.88 -15.89 7.58
C ALA A 296 -1.73 -16.52 8.70
N ALA A 297 -2.95 -16.02 8.94
CA ALA A 297 -3.85 -16.57 9.93
C ALA A 297 -4.36 -17.97 9.57
N PHE A 298 -4.70 -18.21 8.29
CA PHE A 298 -5.11 -19.52 7.78
C PHE A 298 -3.98 -20.53 7.89
N GLU A 299 -2.75 -20.14 7.54
CA GLU A 299 -1.58 -21.00 7.72
C GLU A 299 -1.39 -21.40 9.19
N ALA A 300 -1.50 -20.43 10.10
CA ALA A 300 -1.36 -20.68 11.54
C ALA A 300 -2.44 -21.59 12.13
N VAL A 301 -3.62 -21.72 11.50
CA VAL A 301 -4.69 -22.64 11.92
C VAL A 301 -4.71 -23.95 11.12
N GLY A 302 -3.70 -24.23 10.30
CA GLY A 302 -3.58 -25.47 9.54
C GLY A 302 -4.52 -25.55 8.33
N ARG A 303 -4.84 -24.40 7.71
CA ARG A 303 -5.72 -24.29 6.52
C ARG A 303 -4.92 -23.79 5.30
N PRO A 304 -3.99 -24.59 4.76
CA PRO A 304 -3.04 -24.13 3.75
C PRO A 304 -3.70 -23.76 2.41
N HIS A 305 -4.80 -24.43 2.04
CA HIS A 305 -5.51 -24.11 0.80
C HIS A 305 -6.15 -22.72 0.84
N GLU A 306 -6.76 -22.36 1.96
CA GLU A 306 -7.32 -21.03 2.18
C GLU A 306 -6.23 -19.97 2.34
N ALA A 307 -5.09 -20.33 2.93
CA ALA A 307 -3.92 -19.46 3.00
C ALA A 307 -3.40 -19.11 1.61
N ASP A 308 -3.20 -20.12 0.75
CA ASP A 308 -2.72 -19.95 -0.61
C ASP A 308 -3.72 -19.14 -1.46
N ARG A 309 -5.03 -19.41 -1.35
CA ARG A 309 -6.07 -18.64 -2.05
C ARG A 309 -6.06 -17.15 -1.65
N ALA A 310 -6.03 -16.86 -0.36
CA ALA A 310 -5.98 -15.48 0.13
C ALA A 310 -4.70 -14.75 -0.33
N PHE A 311 -3.56 -15.45 -0.34
CA PHE A 311 -2.30 -14.88 -0.80
C PHE A 311 -2.28 -14.63 -2.31
N VAL A 312 -2.77 -15.56 -3.12
CA VAL A 312 -2.92 -15.37 -4.58
C VAL A 312 -3.81 -14.18 -4.89
N GLU A 313 -4.92 -14.03 -4.18
CA GLU A 313 -5.81 -12.89 -4.38
C GLU A 313 -5.17 -11.55 -3.99
N CYS A 314 -4.40 -11.53 -2.89
CA CYS A 314 -3.55 -10.39 -2.54
C CYS A 314 -2.58 -10.03 -3.68
N LEU A 315 -1.88 -11.01 -4.24
CA LEU A 315 -0.92 -10.81 -5.35
C LEU A 315 -1.60 -10.24 -6.60
N ARG A 316 -2.80 -10.72 -6.98
CA ARG A 316 -3.56 -10.16 -8.12
C ARG A 316 -3.95 -8.71 -7.89
N ILE A 317 -4.31 -8.33 -6.66
CA ILE A 317 -4.57 -6.93 -6.34
C ILE A 317 -3.29 -6.11 -6.48
N LEU A 318 -2.18 -6.56 -5.90
CA LEU A 318 -0.89 -5.86 -5.95
C LEU A 318 -0.37 -5.70 -7.37
N GLU A 319 -0.53 -6.71 -8.22
CA GLU A 319 -0.24 -6.65 -9.65
C GLU A 319 -1.00 -5.49 -10.31
N GLY A 320 -2.32 -5.44 -10.11
CA GLY A 320 -3.16 -4.37 -10.67
C GLY A 320 -2.87 -2.98 -10.13
N LEU A 321 -2.15 -2.86 -9.00
CA LEU A 321 -1.76 -1.58 -8.40
C LEU A 321 -0.35 -1.13 -8.81
N GLY A 322 0.41 -1.94 -9.56
CA GLY A 322 1.79 -1.62 -9.92
C GLY A 322 2.76 -1.76 -8.73
N GLY A 323 2.54 -2.77 -7.87
CA GLY A 323 3.55 -3.28 -6.94
C GLY A 323 3.99 -2.33 -5.82
N PHE A 324 3.12 -2.10 -4.84
CA PHE A 324 3.48 -1.36 -3.63
C PHE A 324 3.51 -2.25 -2.39
N VAL A 325 4.62 -2.22 -1.62
CA VAL A 325 4.71 -2.88 -0.31
C VAL A 325 5.55 -2.06 0.68
N PRO A 326 4.91 -1.57 1.75
CA PRO A 326 5.53 -1.54 3.06
C PRO A 326 4.44 -1.86 4.07
N GLU A 327 4.05 -3.13 4.14
CA GLU A 327 3.04 -3.61 5.07
C GLU A 327 3.72 -4.13 6.33
N ILE A 328 3.33 -3.50 7.43
CA ILE A 328 3.94 -3.60 8.75
C ILE A 328 3.17 -4.64 9.57
N GLY A 329 3.86 -5.54 10.27
CA GLY A 329 3.25 -6.41 11.28
C GLY A 329 2.62 -7.72 10.75
N VAL A 330 3.15 -8.29 9.67
CA VAL A 330 2.78 -9.64 9.20
C VAL A 330 3.89 -10.63 9.57
N PRO A 331 3.58 -11.83 10.08
CA PRO A 331 4.61 -12.81 10.45
C PRO A 331 5.32 -13.36 9.21
N ILE A 332 6.56 -12.87 8.99
CA ILE A 332 7.42 -13.25 7.86
C ILE A 332 7.54 -14.78 7.68
N PRO A 333 7.76 -15.60 8.74
CA PRO A 333 7.93 -17.04 8.55
C PRO A 333 6.73 -17.73 7.89
N ALA A 334 5.50 -17.37 8.29
CA ALA A 334 4.28 -17.91 7.68
C ALA A 334 4.18 -17.51 6.21
N LEU A 335 4.48 -16.25 5.90
CA LEU A 335 4.47 -15.76 4.51
C LEU A 335 5.52 -16.43 3.64
N THR A 336 6.71 -16.75 4.16
CA THR A 336 7.74 -17.46 3.38
C THR A 336 7.26 -18.86 2.96
N VAL A 337 6.56 -19.59 3.83
CA VAL A 337 6.00 -20.90 3.50
C VAL A 337 4.92 -20.77 2.41
N ILE A 338 3.99 -19.84 2.60
CA ILE A 338 2.89 -19.60 1.64
C ILE A 338 3.46 -19.14 0.30
N ALA A 339 4.40 -18.20 0.30
CA ALA A 339 5.04 -17.68 -0.91
C ALA A 339 5.72 -18.81 -1.70
N ARG A 340 6.47 -19.70 -1.05
CA ARG A 340 7.09 -20.86 -1.72
C ARG A 340 6.07 -21.79 -2.38
N ARG A 341 4.92 -22.03 -1.73
CA ARG A 341 3.84 -22.83 -2.33
C ARG A 341 3.22 -22.10 -3.52
N VAL A 342 2.86 -20.83 -3.35
CA VAL A 342 2.21 -20.03 -4.39
C VAL A 342 3.12 -19.79 -5.59
N THR A 343 4.43 -19.61 -5.41
CA THR A 343 5.39 -19.54 -6.54
C THR A 343 5.38 -20.79 -7.41
N ARG A 344 5.16 -21.98 -6.84
CA ARG A 344 5.04 -23.22 -7.63
C ARG A 344 3.69 -23.32 -8.35
N LEU A 345 2.62 -22.83 -7.73
CA LEU A 345 1.25 -22.91 -8.27
C LEU A 345 0.98 -21.84 -9.34
N GLU A 346 1.51 -20.63 -9.15
CA GLU A 346 1.19 -19.42 -9.92
C GLU A 346 2.48 -18.65 -10.30
N PRO A 347 3.46 -19.28 -10.98
CA PRO A 347 4.79 -18.70 -11.21
C PRO A 347 4.74 -17.40 -12.02
N ASP A 348 3.86 -17.32 -13.02
CA ASP A 348 3.72 -16.13 -13.86
C ASP A 348 3.13 -14.94 -13.10
N LEU A 349 2.17 -15.18 -12.20
CA LEU A 349 1.59 -14.14 -11.36
C LEU A 349 2.66 -13.57 -10.43
N VAL A 350 3.41 -14.44 -9.75
CA VAL A 350 4.51 -14.01 -8.86
C VAL A 350 5.55 -13.21 -9.62
N ARG A 351 5.94 -13.66 -10.83
CA ARG A 351 6.89 -12.93 -11.67
C ARG A 351 6.37 -11.53 -12.05
N ARG A 352 5.13 -11.41 -12.52
CA ARG A 352 4.55 -10.11 -12.90
C ARG A 352 4.42 -9.16 -11.70
N VAL A 353 4.10 -9.69 -10.52
CA VAL A 353 4.10 -8.90 -9.28
C VAL A 353 5.51 -8.43 -8.93
N LEU A 354 6.52 -9.29 -9.02
CA LEU A 354 7.92 -8.91 -8.78
C LEU A 354 8.42 -7.86 -9.78
N ASP A 355 8.04 -7.97 -11.06
CA ASP A 355 8.36 -6.99 -12.11
C ASP A 355 7.69 -5.64 -11.85
N ALA A 356 6.52 -5.63 -11.20
CA ALA A 356 5.75 -4.44 -10.89
C ALA A 356 6.18 -3.75 -9.58
N ILE A 357 6.84 -4.44 -8.66
CA ILE A 357 7.19 -3.89 -7.34
C ILE A 357 8.44 -3.01 -7.40
N VAL A 358 8.36 -1.80 -6.82
CA VAL A 358 9.57 -1.05 -6.43
C VAL A 358 10.25 -1.82 -5.28
N PRO A 359 11.44 -2.39 -5.47
CA PRO A 359 11.93 -3.41 -4.55
C PRO A 359 12.04 -2.90 -3.12
N SER A 360 11.41 -3.61 -2.18
CA SER A 360 11.71 -3.52 -0.75
C SER A 360 12.40 -4.82 -0.33
N ASP A 361 13.50 -4.71 0.41
CA ASP A 361 14.31 -5.85 0.87
C ASP A 361 13.48 -6.95 1.57
N ALA A 362 12.41 -6.57 2.29
CA ALA A 362 11.57 -7.52 3.04
C ALA A 362 10.68 -8.38 2.12
N MET A 363 10.05 -7.77 1.10
CA MET A 363 9.21 -8.53 0.16
C MET A 363 10.07 -9.27 -0.86
N LEU A 364 11.22 -8.73 -1.25
CA LEU A 364 12.23 -9.50 -1.96
C LEU A 364 12.71 -10.70 -1.14
N GLY A 365 12.78 -10.61 0.19
CA GLY A 365 13.08 -11.79 1.02
C GLY A 365 11.95 -12.84 1.02
N VAL A 366 10.69 -12.41 1.01
CA VAL A 366 9.51 -13.29 1.07
C VAL A 366 9.14 -13.90 -0.28
N LEU A 367 9.10 -13.09 -1.35
CA LEU A 367 8.73 -13.49 -2.71
C LEU A 367 9.95 -13.78 -3.60
N GLY A 368 11.11 -13.20 -3.25
CA GLY A 368 12.29 -13.10 -4.10
C GLY A 368 13.54 -13.78 -3.53
N GLU A 369 13.40 -14.74 -2.60
CA GLU A 369 14.32 -15.88 -2.66
C GLU A 369 14.10 -16.52 -4.04
N ARG A 370 14.76 -15.97 -5.06
CA ARG A 370 15.02 -16.65 -6.32
C ARG A 370 15.43 -18.05 -5.91
N LEU A 371 14.67 -19.02 -6.40
CA LEU A 371 14.99 -20.43 -6.29
C LEU A 371 16.50 -20.56 -6.49
N PRO A 372 17.24 -21.23 -5.58
CA PRO A 372 18.65 -21.49 -5.83
C PRO A 372 18.88 -22.19 -7.18
N ASP A 373 17.86 -22.85 -7.73
CA ASP A 373 17.82 -23.37 -9.10
C ASP A 373 18.25 -22.36 -10.18
N ASP A 374 17.95 -21.06 -10.00
CA ASP A 374 18.28 -20.00 -10.96
C ASP A 374 19.70 -19.45 -10.80
N ARG A 375 20.35 -19.72 -9.64
CA ARG A 375 21.74 -19.32 -9.35
C ARG A 375 22.73 -20.45 -9.58
N LEU A 376 22.25 -21.70 -9.59
CA LEU A 376 23.05 -22.88 -9.92
C LEU A 376 23.11 -23.06 -11.44
N SER A 377 24.31 -23.29 -11.96
CA SER A 377 24.44 -23.76 -13.35
C SER A 377 23.82 -25.15 -13.47
N ASP A 378 23.49 -25.58 -14.70
CA ASP A 378 22.94 -26.91 -14.95
C ASP A 378 23.80 -28.02 -14.33
N ARG A 379 25.13 -27.84 -14.37
CA ARG A 379 26.10 -28.77 -13.80
C ARG A 379 26.13 -28.76 -12.27
N GLU A 380 25.87 -27.62 -11.65
CA GLU A 380 25.74 -27.52 -10.19
C GLU A 380 24.42 -28.14 -9.70
N ARG A 381 23.34 -28.07 -10.48
CA ARG A 381 22.08 -28.77 -10.18
C ARG A 381 22.24 -30.28 -10.20
N GLU A 382 22.92 -30.83 -11.20
CA GLU A 382 23.21 -32.27 -11.25
C GLU A 382 24.01 -32.74 -10.03
N VAL A 383 25.05 -31.98 -9.66
CA VAL A 383 25.83 -32.26 -8.44
C VAL A 383 24.97 -32.13 -7.18
N ALA A 384 24.08 -31.14 -7.10
CA ALA A 384 23.18 -30.94 -5.96
C ALA A 384 22.21 -32.12 -5.77
N ARG A 385 21.60 -32.63 -6.85
CA ARG A 385 20.73 -33.81 -6.82
C ARG A 385 21.47 -35.04 -6.29
N LEU A 386 22.66 -35.31 -6.83
CA LEU A 386 23.46 -36.47 -6.40
C LEU A 386 24.01 -36.32 -4.97
N LEU A 387 24.23 -35.08 -4.49
CA LEU A 387 24.61 -34.80 -3.11
C LEU A 387 23.50 -35.14 -2.12
N VAL A 388 22.25 -34.78 -2.45
CA VAL A 388 21.04 -35.08 -1.68
C VAL A 388 20.80 -36.58 -1.59
N LEU A 389 21.02 -37.31 -2.69
CA LEU A 389 20.99 -38.78 -2.73
C LEU A 389 22.11 -39.46 -1.91
N GLY A 390 22.96 -38.69 -1.23
CA GLY A 390 23.99 -39.20 -0.34
C GLY A 390 25.26 -39.68 -1.06
N LEU A 391 25.43 -39.43 -2.37
CA LEU A 391 26.59 -39.92 -3.10
C LEU A 391 27.88 -39.20 -2.66
N SER A 392 28.97 -39.98 -2.57
CA SER A 392 30.31 -39.43 -2.33
C SER A 392 30.81 -38.67 -3.56
N ARG A 393 31.73 -37.70 -3.37
CA ARG A 393 32.30 -36.93 -4.49
C ARG A 393 32.92 -37.82 -5.58
N ARG A 394 33.44 -38.99 -5.20
CA ARG A 394 33.99 -39.98 -6.14
C ARG A 394 32.89 -40.61 -6.98
N ARG A 395 31.81 -41.09 -6.35
CA ARG A 395 30.64 -41.62 -7.08
C ARG A 395 29.95 -40.59 -7.96
N ILE A 396 29.87 -39.34 -7.50
CA ILE A 396 29.36 -38.23 -8.32
C ILE A 396 30.24 -38.02 -9.56
N ALA A 397 31.56 -38.14 -9.41
CA ALA A 397 32.50 -37.99 -10.52
C ALA A 397 32.32 -39.11 -11.55
N ASP A 398 32.12 -40.34 -11.07
CA ASP A 398 31.85 -41.52 -11.91
C ASP A 398 30.53 -41.36 -12.67
N GLU A 399 29.44 -40.97 -11.97
CA GLU A 399 28.10 -40.78 -12.54
C GLU A 399 28.08 -39.68 -13.62
N LEU A 400 28.83 -38.59 -13.38
CA LEU A 400 28.89 -37.45 -14.27
C LEU A 400 30.00 -37.56 -15.33
N ALA A 401 30.76 -38.67 -15.37
CA ALA A 401 31.91 -38.89 -16.25
C ALA A 401 32.94 -37.74 -16.24
N VAL A 402 33.29 -37.23 -15.05
CA VAL A 402 34.28 -36.16 -14.86
C VAL A 402 35.30 -36.52 -13.79
N SER A 403 36.38 -35.73 -13.66
CA SER A 403 37.36 -35.95 -12.60
C SER A 403 36.80 -35.61 -11.20
N ALA A 404 37.28 -36.30 -10.16
CA ALA A 404 36.94 -35.98 -8.76
C ALA A 404 37.35 -34.55 -8.37
N ASN A 405 38.37 -33.98 -9.02
CA ASN A 405 38.78 -32.59 -8.81
C ASN A 405 37.77 -31.59 -9.40
N THR A 406 37.14 -31.92 -10.52
CA THR A 406 36.05 -31.15 -11.13
C THR A 406 34.85 -31.10 -10.18
N VAL A 407 34.44 -32.26 -9.63
CA VAL A 407 33.35 -32.32 -8.64
C VAL A 407 33.71 -31.54 -7.38
N LYS A 408 34.95 -31.61 -6.89
CA LYS A 408 35.40 -30.83 -5.73
C LYS A 408 35.23 -29.32 -5.95
N THR A 409 35.58 -28.81 -7.13
CA THR A 409 35.42 -27.40 -7.49
C THR A 409 33.95 -27.01 -7.63
N GLN A 410 33.14 -27.86 -8.25
CA GLN A 410 31.69 -27.64 -8.39
C GLN A 410 30.98 -27.64 -7.03
N VAL A 411 31.31 -28.57 -6.12
CA VAL A 411 30.78 -28.59 -4.75
C VAL A 411 31.18 -27.34 -3.97
N ARG A 412 32.40 -26.81 -4.17
CA ARG A 412 32.82 -25.57 -3.51
C ARG A 412 32.06 -24.35 -4.05
N SER A 413 31.84 -24.29 -5.36
CA SER A 413 31.03 -23.24 -5.98
C SER A 413 29.57 -23.32 -5.50
N LEU A 414 29.02 -24.53 -5.45
CA LEU A 414 27.70 -24.84 -4.92
C LEU A 414 27.56 -24.36 -3.47
N TYR A 415 28.49 -24.73 -2.58
CA TYR A 415 28.42 -24.30 -1.16
C TYR A 415 28.47 -22.78 -1.01
N ARG A 416 29.34 -22.11 -1.78
CA ARG A 416 29.40 -20.65 -1.82
C ARG A 416 28.09 -20.04 -2.30
N LYS A 417 27.45 -20.62 -3.33
CA LYS A 417 26.17 -20.14 -3.88
C LYS A 417 24.99 -20.41 -2.94
N LEU A 418 25.04 -21.50 -2.17
CA LEU A 418 24.06 -21.85 -1.13
C LEU A 418 24.29 -21.12 0.20
N GLY A 419 25.46 -20.47 0.38
CA GLY A 419 25.82 -19.77 1.62
C GLY A 419 26.08 -20.70 2.81
N VAL A 420 26.54 -21.93 2.56
CA VAL A 420 26.74 -22.98 3.58
C VAL A 420 28.22 -23.35 3.74
N GLY A 421 28.61 -23.75 4.95
CA GLY A 421 29.99 -24.13 5.28
C GLY A 421 30.25 -25.63 5.21
N SER A 422 29.20 -26.46 5.31
CA SER A 422 29.34 -27.92 5.42
C SER A 422 28.45 -28.70 4.47
N ARG A 423 28.81 -29.98 4.23
CA ARG A 423 27.98 -30.90 3.43
C ARG A 423 26.61 -31.12 4.07
N ARG A 424 26.57 -31.24 5.38
CA ARG A 424 25.34 -31.50 6.12
C ARG A 424 24.39 -30.31 6.01
N GLU A 425 24.89 -29.08 6.12
CA GLU A 425 24.12 -27.86 5.86
C GLU A 425 23.65 -27.78 4.41
N ALA A 426 24.52 -28.13 3.45
CA ALA A 426 24.16 -28.14 2.04
C ALA A 426 23.01 -29.12 1.74
N VAL A 427 23.10 -30.35 2.25
CA VAL A 427 22.06 -31.38 2.04
C VAL A 427 20.74 -30.96 2.70
N ALA A 428 20.77 -30.50 3.96
CA ALA A 428 19.56 -30.04 4.66
C ALA A 428 18.88 -28.87 3.93
N ARG A 429 19.67 -27.96 3.34
CA ARG A 429 19.15 -26.84 2.55
C ARG A 429 18.57 -27.28 1.21
N LEU A 430 19.26 -28.16 0.49
CA LEU A 430 18.81 -28.71 -0.80
C LEU A 430 17.56 -29.61 -0.64
N ASP A 431 17.45 -30.37 0.45
CA ASP A 431 16.26 -31.17 0.78
C ASP A 431 15.04 -30.28 1.05
N ALA A 432 15.23 -29.20 1.83
CA ALA A 432 14.17 -28.22 2.08
C ALA A 432 13.71 -27.48 0.80
N GLU A 433 14.54 -27.51 -0.25
CA GLU A 433 14.30 -26.92 -1.57
C GLU A 433 13.74 -27.93 -2.59
N GLY A 434 13.58 -29.22 -2.22
CA GLY A 434 12.91 -30.23 -3.04
C GLY A 434 13.79 -30.96 -4.06
N PHE A 435 15.13 -30.89 -3.95
CA PHE A 435 16.06 -31.60 -4.86
C PHE A 435 16.08 -33.12 -4.69
N GLY A 436 15.38 -33.66 -3.69
CA GLY A 436 15.35 -35.08 -3.34
C GLY A 436 14.25 -35.92 -4.02
N GLU A 437 13.35 -35.31 -4.79
CA GLU A 437 12.31 -36.08 -5.50
C GLU A 437 12.80 -36.54 -6.89
N PRO A 438 12.73 -37.85 -7.21
CA PRO A 438 13.17 -38.37 -8.49
C PRO A 438 12.19 -37.94 -9.60
N SER A 439 12.68 -37.10 -10.52
CA SER A 439 12.01 -36.84 -11.80
C SER A 439 12.35 -37.95 -12.80
N GLY A 440 11.76 -39.14 -12.61
CA GLY A 440 11.79 -40.24 -13.58
C GLY A 440 12.20 -41.61 -13.01
N PRO A 441 11.80 -42.72 -13.66
CA PRO A 441 12.12 -44.07 -13.21
C PRO A 441 13.62 -44.37 -13.40
N PRO A 442 14.21 -45.26 -12.59
CA PRO A 442 15.63 -45.55 -12.63
C PRO A 442 16.07 -46.14 -13.97
N PRO A 443 17.28 -45.83 -14.46
CA PRO A 443 17.85 -46.44 -15.66
C PRO A 443 18.01 -47.96 -15.44
N ARG A 444 17.68 -48.72 -16.48
CA ARG A 444 17.75 -50.19 -16.51
C ARG A 444 19.18 -50.71 -16.58
#